data_AF-A0A3D6DQ85-F1
#
_entry.id   AF-A0A3D6DQ85-F1
#
_cell.length_a   1.000
_cell.length_b   1.000
_cell.length_c   1.000
_cell.angle_alpha   90.00
_cell.angle_beta   90.00
_cell.angle_gamma   90.00
#
_symmetry.space_group_name_H-M   'P 1'
#
loop_
_entity.id
_entity.type
_entity.pdbx_description
1 polymer ?
#
loop_
_entity_poly.entity_id
_entity_poly.type
_entity_poly.pdbx_seq_one_letter_code
_entity_poly.pdbx_strand_id
1 'polypeptide(L)'
;MPHSVELITTIAAALGLALIFGFIAVRLRLPALVGYLLAGIVIGPYTPGFVADTALAGQLAEIGVMLLMFGVGLHFSLDDLLSVKKIALPGAVVQIAVATAMGVALASWWGWNLMAGIVFGLSLSVASTVVLLKALES
;
A
#
# COMPACT_ATOMS: atom_id res chain seq x y z
N MET A 1 -3.17 -13.83 -29.31
CA MET A 1 -1.81 -14.36 -29.10
C MET A 1 -0.83 -13.34 -28.49
N PRO A 2 -0.81 -12.03 -28.83
CA PRO A 2 0.12 -11.09 -28.18
C PRO A 2 -0.23 -10.80 -26.70
N HIS A 3 -1.53 -10.65 -26.38
CA HIS A 3 -1.96 -10.33 -25.00
C HIS A 3 -1.61 -11.37 -23.94
N SER A 4 -1.56 -12.66 -24.30
CA SER A 4 -1.14 -13.71 -23.36
C SER A 4 0.35 -13.61 -23.02
N VAL A 5 1.19 -13.15 -23.95
CA VAL A 5 2.63 -12.97 -23.73
C VAL A 5 2.87 -11.74 -22.87
N GLU A 6 2.16 -10.64 -23.11
CA GLU A 6 2.22 -9.42 -22.30
C GLU A 6 1.81 -9.66 -20.85
N LEU A 7 0.74 -10.45 -20.63
CA LEU A 7 0.31 -10.84 -19.29
C LEU A 7 1.38 -11.67 -18.56
N ILE A 8 1.87 -12.74 -19.20
CA ILE A 8 2.86 -13.64 -18.58
C ILE A 8 4.15 -12.88 -18.27
N THR A 9 4.63 -12.07 -19.20
CA THR A 9 5.86 -11.27 -19.01
C THR A 9 5.69 -10.23 -17.92
N THR A 10 4.54 -9.55 -17.85
CA THR A 10 4.23 -8.59 -16.79
C THR A 10 4.23 -9.26 -15.41
N ILE A 11 3.53 -10.39 -15.27
CA ILE A 11 3.47 -11.13 -13.99
C ILE A 11 4.85 -11.68 -13.62
N ALA A 12 5.57 -12.29 -14.57
CA ALA A 12 6.89 -12.86 -14.32
C ALA A 12 7.91 -11.79 -13.92
N ALA A 13 7.93 -10.66 -14.61
CA ALA A 13 8.81 -9.55 -14.29
C ALA A 13 8.44 -8.92 -12.94
N ALA A 14 7.15 -8.65 -12.70
CA ALA A 14 6.68 -8.05 -11.45
C ALA A 14 6.99 -8.94 -10.23
N LEU A 15 6.62 -10.22 -10.27
CA LEU A 15 6.87 -11.15 -9.17
C LEU A 15 8.36 -11.47 -9.02
N GLY A 16 9.09 -11.64 -10.12
CA GLY A 16 10.52 -11.94 -10.10
C GLY A 16 11.34 -10.79 -9.51
N LEU A 17 11.10 -9.55 -9.94
CA LEU A 17 11.77 -8.38 -9.39
C LEU A 17 11.31 -8.06 -7.98
N ALA A 18 10.02 -8.22 -7.66
CA ALA A 18 9.52 -8.07 -6.30
C ALA A 18 10.21 -9.05 -5.34
N LEU A 19 10.46 -10.30 -5.77
CA LEU A 19 11.21 -11.27 -4.98
C LEU A 19 12.65 -10.82 -4.74
N ILE A 20 13.36 -10.41 -5.80
CA ILE A 20 14.76 -9.98 -5.71
C ILE A 20 14.89 -8.74 -4.81
N PHE A 21 14.16 -7.67 -5.12
CA PHE A 21 14.24 -6.42 -4.37
C PHE A 21 13.65 -6.55 -2.96
N GLY A 22 12.59 -7.34 -2.79
CA GLY A 22 12.03 -7.67 -1.47
C GLY A 22 13.03 -8.40 -0.60
N PHE A 23 13.74 -9.39 -1.15
CA PHE A 23 14.80 -10.10 -0.45
C PHE A 23 15.96 -9.17 -0.06
N ILE A 24 16.40 -8.29 -0.97
CA ILE A 24 17.42 -7.28 -0.68
C ILE A 24 16.96 -6.33 0.44
N ALA A 25 15.72 -5.83 0.38
CA ALA A 25 15.17 -4.94 1.40
C ALA A 25 15.17 -5.62 2.78
N VAL A 26 14.70 -6.86 2.87
CA VAL A 26 14.72 -7.63 4.12
C VAL A 26 16.15 -7.86 4.62
N ARG A 27 17.10 -8.14 3.71
CA ARG A 27 18.52 -8.32 4.07
C ARG A 27 19.16 -7.05 4.65
N LEU A 28 18.69 -5.88 4.22
CA LEU A 28 19.05 -4.56 4.73
C LEU A 28 18.25 -4.14 5.97
N ARG A 29 17.42 -5.05 6.55
CA ARG A 29 16.51 -4.78 7.68
C ARG A 29 15.43 -3.73 7.37
N LEU A 30 15.06 -3.58 6.10
CA LEU A 30 13.92 -2.76 5.67
C LEU A 30 12.66 -3.63 5.50
N PRO A 31 11.46 -3.06 5.60
CA PRO A 31 10.23 -3.75 5.22
C PRO A 31 10.28 -4.19 3.75
N ALA A 32 9.82 -5.42 3.47
CA ALA A 32 9.81 -5.98 2.11
C ALA A 32 9.05 -5.11 1.09
N LEU A 33 8.04 -4.37 1.57
CA LEU A 33 7.25 -3.43 0.77
C LEU A 33 8.12 -2.38 0.06
N VAL A 34 9.22 -1.94 0.68
CA VAL A 34 10.17 -1.01 0.03
C VAL A 34 10.77 -1.65 -1.23
N GLY A 35 11.13 -2.93 -1.16
CA GLY A 35 11.62 -3.68 -2.32
C GLY A 35 10.55 -3.86 -3.41
N TYR A 36 9.30 -4.09 -3.04
CA TYR A 36 8.20 -4.20 -4.00
C TYR A 36 7.93 -2.87 -4.74
N LEU A 37 8.03 -1.74 -4.04
CA LEU A 37 7.94 -0.42 -4.66
C LEU A 37 9.09 -0.18 -5.64
N LEU A 38 10.32 -0.53 -5.27
CA LEU A 38 11.47 -0.44 -6.16
C LEU A 38 11.30 -1.31 -7.41
N ALA A 39 10.79 -2.54 -7.26
CA ALA A 39 10.47 -3.40 -8.39
C ALA A 39 9.48 -2.74 -9.35
N GLY A 40 8.41 -2.13 -8.81
CA GLY A 40 7.41 -1.41 -9.60
C GLY A 40 7.98 -0.18 -10.32
N ILE A 41 8.89 0.56 -9.68
CA ILE A 41 9.60 1.68 -10.31
C ILE A 41 10.45 1.18 -11.48
N VAL A 42 11.18 0.08 -11.32
CA VAL A 42 12.10 -0.49 -12.33
C VAL A 42 11.39 -1.02 -13.58
N ILE A 43 10.18 -1.56 -13.45
CA ILE A 43 9.35 -2.01 -14.59
C ILE A 43 8.35 -0.96 -15.04
N GLY A 44 8.41 0.24 -14.47
CA GLY A 44 7.52 1.35 -14.77
C GLY A 44 7.91 2.08 -16.06
N PRO A 45 7.03 2.97 -16.57
CA PRO A 45 7.29 3.71 -17.81
C PRO A 45 8.41 4.76 -17.68
N TYR A 46 8.85 5.07 -16.46
CA TYR A 46 9.84 6.10 -16.16
C TYR A 46 11.27 5.57 -16.03
N THR A 47 11.48 4.26 -16.21
CA THR A 47 12.80 3.62 -16.14
C THR A 47 13.19 3.03 -17.48
N PRO A 48 14.45 3.20 -17.93
CA PRO A 48 14.91 2.57 -19.16
C PRO A 48 14.88 1.05 -19.05
N GLY A 49 14.30 0.35 -20.03
CA GLY A 49 14.29 -1.11 -20.08
C GLY A 49 12.92 -1.69 -20.41
N PHE A 50 12.63 -2.86 -19.85
CA PHE A 50 11.32 -3.51 -19.97
C PHE A 50 10.27 -2.71 -19.20
N VAL A 51 9.21 -2.30 -19.91
CA VAL A 51 8.07 -1.60 -19.33
C VAL A 51 6.88 -2.56 -19.30
N ALA A 52 6.38 -2.83 -18.11
CA ALA A 52 5.16 -3.60 -17.94
C ALA A 52 3.95 -2.82 -18.44
N ASP A 53 2.94 -3.52 -18.94
CA ASP A 53 1.66 -2.90 -19.30
C ASP A 53 0.99 -2.37 -18.04
N THR A 54 0.89 -1.03 -17.93
CA THR A 54 0.33 -0.36 -16.76
C THR A 54 -1.16 -0.62 -16.57
N ALA A 55 -1.91 -0.85 -17.65
CA ALA A 55 -3.33 -1.14 -17.59
C ALA A 55 -3.54 -2.56 -17.05
N LEU A 56 -2.81 -3.55 -17.57
CA LEU A 56 -2.84 -4.92 -17.05
C LEU A 56 -2.33 -5.00 -15.61
N ALA A 57 -1.22 -4.32 -15.30
CA ALA A 57 -0.69 -4.25 -13.94
C ALA A 57 -1.70 -3.63 -12.96
N GLY A 58 -2.41 -2.57 -13.38
CA GLY A 58 -3.49 -1.95 -12.59
C GLY A 58 -4.65 -2.92 -12.31
N GLN A 59 -5.14 -3.62 -13.33
CA GLN A 59 -6.21 -4.62 -13.17
C GLN A 59 -5.78 -5.78 -12.24
N LEU A 60 -4.54 -6.26 -12.39
CA LEU A 60 -3.99 -7.29 -11.51
C LEU A 60 -3.85 -6.79 -10.07
N ALA A 61 -3.44 -5.54 -9.87
CA ALA A 61 -3.35 -4.93 -8.55
C ALA A 61 -4.73 -4.79 -7.90
N GLU A 62 -5.76 -4.39 -8.64
CA GLU A 62 -7.13 -4.35 -8.13
C GLU A 62 -7.62 -5.71 -7.67
N ILE A 63 -7.39 -6.77 -8.48
CA ILE A 63 -7.72 -8.15 -8.08
C ILE A 63 -6.94 -8.55 -6.83
N GLY A 64 -5.64 -8.24 -6.77
CA GLY A 64 -4.80 -8.52 -5.61
C GLY A 64 -5.31 -7.85 -4.33
N VAL A 65 -5.71 -6.56 -4.42
CA VAL A 65 -6.30 -5.82 -3.29
C VAL A 65 -7.65 -6.41 -2.91
N MET A 66 -8.51 -6.76 -3.87
CA MET A 66 -9.79 -7.40 -3.58
C MET A 66 -9.61 -8.73 -2.85
N LEU A 67 -8.70 -9.59 -3.32
CA LEU A 67 -8.39 -10.87 -2.68
C LEU A 67 -7.80 -10.68 -1.28
N LEU A 68 -6.91 -9.68 -1.11
CA LEU A 68 -6.34 -9.33 0.19
C LEU A 68 -7.43 -8.87 1.16
N MET A 69 -8.29 -7.92 0.76
CA MET A 69 -9.36 -7.40 1.59
C MET A 69 -10.43 -8.45 1.91
N PHE A 70 -10.70 -9.36 0.96
CA PHE A 70 -11.54 -10.52 1.19
C PHE A 70 -10.94 -11.45 2.26
N GLY A 71 -9.64 -11.78 2.15
CA GLY A 71 -8.93 -12.58 3.14
C GLY A 71 -8.91 -11.94 4.52
N VAL A 72 -8.66 -10.63 4.60
CA VAL A 72 -8.76 -9.85 5.85
C VAL A 72 -10.18 -9.95 6.43
N GLY A 73 -11.21 -9.84 5.58
CA GLY A 73 -12.60 -9.99 5.99
C GLY A 73 -12.95 -11.37 6.56
N LEU A 74 -12.39 -12.46 6.00
CA LEU A 74 -12.62 -13.83 6.50
C LEU A 74 -12.06 -14.05 7.91
N HIS A 75 -10.97 -13.38 8.25
CA HIS A 75 -10.36 -13.45 9.59
C HIS A 75 -10.92 -12.39 10.56
N PHE A 76 -11.81 -11.51 10.11
CA PHE A 76 -12.34 -10.43 10.92
C PHE A 76 -13.56 -10.88 11.73
N SER A 77 -13.45 -10.82 13.06
CA SER A 77 -14.55 -11.07 13.98
C SER A 77 -15.20 -9.75 14.42
N LEU A 78 -16.48 -9.59 14.10
CA LEU A 78 -17.27 -8.45 14.58
C LEU A 78 -17.39 -8.45 16.11
N ASP A 79 -17.50 -9.63 16.72
CA ASP A 79 -17.61 -9.76 18.17
C ASP A 79 -16.33 -9.30 18.87
N ASP A 80 -15.17 -9.60 18.29
CA ASP A 80 -13.88 -9.14 18.81
C ASP A 80 -13.78 -7.61 18.75
N LEU A 81 -14.19 -6.99 17.64
CA LEU A 81 -14.24 -5.53 17.54
C LEU A 81 -15.21 -4.92 18.58
N LEU A 82 -16.40 -5.52 18.74
CA LEU A 82 -17.40 -5.06 19.69
C LEU A 82 -16.93 -5.17 21.15
N SER A 83 -16.06 -6.14 21.46
CA SER A 83 -15.46 -6.30 22.79
C SER A 83 -14.53 -5.12 23.16
N VAL A 84 -13.80 -4.57 22.18
CA VAL A 84 -12.85 -3.46 22.37
C VAL A 84 -13.37 -2.09 21.91
N LYS A 85 -14.65 -2.01 21.51
CA LYS A 85 -15.25 -0.81 20.89
C LYS A 85 -15.04 0.49 21.65
N LYS A 86 -15.01 0.45 22.99
CA LYS A 86 -14.83 1.64 23.85
C LYS A 86 -13.45 2.27 23.70
N ILE A 87 -12.46 1.51 23.26
CA ILE A 87 -11.08 1.97 23.06
C ILE A 87 -10.81 2.11 21.56
N ALA A 88 -11.15 1.09 20.78
CA ALA A 88 -10.86 1.04 19.34
C ALA A 88 -11.58 2.13 18.55
N LEU A 89 -12.87 2.36 18.79
CA LEU A 89 -13.67 3.30 17.99
C LEU A 89 -13.25 4.77 18.25
N PRO A 90 -13.17 5.25 19.50
CA PRO A 90 -12.70 6.61 19.76
C PRO A 90 -11.24 6.80 19.35
N GLY A 91 -10.39 5.80 19.58
CA GLY A 91 -8.98 5.84 19.17
C GLY A 91 -8.82 6.01 17.67
N ALA A 92 -9.55 5.24 16.86
CA ALA A 92 -9.54 5.35 15.41
C ALA A 92 -10.05 6.73 14.94
N VAL A 93 -11.17 7.22 15.48
CA VAL A 93 -11.72 8.53 15.09
C VAL A 93 -10.75 9.66 15.42
N VAL A 94 -10.17 9.66 16.63
CA VAL A 94 -9.19 10.67 17.04
C VAL A 94 -7.94 10.60 16.18
N GLN A 95 -7.40 9.40 15.94
CA GLN A 95 -6.21 9.20 15.11
C GLN A 95 -6.45 9.66 13.67
N ILE A 96 -7.59 9.32 13.06
CA ILE A 96 -7.95 9.77 11.72
C ILE A 96 -8.08 11.29 11.67
N ALA A 97 -8.78 11.89 12.65
CA ALA A 97 -8.96 13.34 12.71
C ALA A 97 -7.62 14.08 12.86
N VAL A 98 -6.74 13.62 13.75
CA VAL A 98 -5.42 14.21 13.97
C VAL A 98 -4.53 14.06 12.74
N ALA A 99 -4.44 12.85 12.16
CA ALA A 99 -3.65 12.60 10.96
C ALA A 99 -4.15 13.45 9.78
N THR A 100 -5.47 13.57 9.63
CA THR A 100 -6.08 14.40 8.58
C THR A 100 -5.78 15.87 8.80
N ALA A 101 -5.92 16.38 10.02
CA ALA A 101 -5.60 17.77 10.35
C ALA A 101 -4.12 18.10 10.08
N MET A 102 -3.20 17.19 10.44
CA MET A 102 -1.78 17.33 10.12
C MET A 102 -1.53 17.32 8.61
N GLY A 103 -2.20 16.43 7.85
CA GLY A 103 -2.10 16.38 6.40
C GLY A 103 -2.62 17.65 5.72
N VAL A 104 -3.74 18.20 6.19
CA VAL A 104 -4.30 19.48 5.72
C VAL A 104 -3.35 20.63 6.02
N ALA A 105 -2.75 20.68 7.22
CA ALA A 105 -1.79 21.71 7.59
C ALA A 105 -0.52 21.67 6.71
N LEU A 106 -0.03 20.47 6.39
CA LEU A 106 1.11 20.31 5.50
C LEU A 106 0.75 20.70 4.05
N ALA A 107 -0.41 20.27 3.57
CA ALA A 107 -0.88 20.58 2.22
C ALA A 107 -1.12 22.08 2.02
N SER A 108 -1.68 22.77 3.02
CA SER A 108 -1.88 24.23 2.96
C SER A 108 -0.56 24.99 2.97
N TRP A 109 0.46 24.49 3.69
CA TRP A 109 1.82 25.03 3.65
C TRP A 109 2.47 24.89 2.26
N TRP A 110 2.17 23.82 1.52
CA TRP A 110 2.54 23.66 0.11
C TRP A 110 1.65 24.43 -0.88
N GLY A 111 0.68 25.20 -0.40
CA GLY A 111 -0.22 25.99 -1.23
C GLY A 111 -1.31 25.18 -1.93
N TRP A 112 -1.59 23.95 -1.47
CA TRP A 112 -2.67 23.13 -2.01
C TRP A 112 -4.03 23.60 -1.50
N ASN A 113 -5.09 23.28 -2.25
CA ASN A 113 -6.45 23.59 -1.83
C ASN A 113 -6.88 22.69 -0.63
N LEU A 114 -7.90 23.14 0.11
CA LEU A 114 -8.38 22.45 1.30
C LEU A 114 -8.86 21.02 1.01
N MET A 115 -9.55 20.79 -0.11
CA MET A 115 -10.05 19.46 -0.48
C MET A 115 -8.92 18.47 -0.75
N ALA A 116 -7.88 18.89 -1.45
CA ALA A 116 -6.67 18.11 -1.70
C ALA A 116 -5.95 17.80 -0.39
N GLY A 117 -5.89 18.78 0.53
CA GLY A 117 -5.36 18.56 1.88
C GLY A 117 -6.15 17.52 2.69
N ILE A 118 -7.48 17.55 2.62
CA ILE A 118 -8.34 16.57 3.30
C ILE A 118 -8.12 15.17 2.71
N VAL A 119 -8.12 15.04 1.38
CA VAL A 119 -7.88 13.75 0.69
C VAL A 119 -6.49 13.20 1.03
N PHE A 120 -5.47 14.06 1.03
CA PHE A 120 -4.11 13.69 1.40
C PHE A 120 -4.01 13.24 2.86
N GLY A 121 -4.60 14.00 3.79
CA GLY A 121 -4.63 13.66 5.20
C GLY A 121 -5.37 12.36 5.51
N LEU A 122 -6.52 12.12 4.86
CA LEU A 122 -7.25 10.85 4.98
C LEU A 122 -6.43 9.68 4.43
N SER A 123 -5.74 9.87 3.31
CA SER A 123 -4.87 8.84 2.72
C SER A 123 -3.71 8.48 3.66
N LEU A 124 -3.13 9.46 4.36
CA LEU A 124 -2.10 9.24 5.38
C LEU A 124 -2.64 8.58 6.66
N SER A 125 -3.92 8.76 6.97
CA SER A 125 -4.52 8.19 8.19
C SER A 125 -4.58 6.66 8.19
N VAL A 126 -4.54 6.03 7.01
CA VAL A 126 -4.58 4.57 6.85
C VAL A 126 -3.23 3.97 7.27
N ALA A 127 -3.21 3.35 8.45
CA ALA A 127 -2.02 2.69 8.97
C ALA A 127 -1.85 1.26 8.41
N SER A 128 -0.62 0.87 8.09
CA SER A 128 -0.27 -0.52 7.76
C SER A 128 0.21 -1.25 9.02
N THR A 129 -0.58 -2.20 9.50
CA THR A 129 -0.25 -3.04 10.67
C THR A 129 1.00 -3.88 10.44
N VAL A 130 1.22 -4.36 9.21
CA VAL A 130 2.39 -5.18 8.84
C VAL A 130 3.70 -4.41 9.04
N VAL A 131 3.73 -3.12 8.69
CA VAL A 131 4.93 -2.28 8.85
C VAL A 131 5.18 -1.97 10.33
N LEU A 132 4.12 -1.67 11.08
CA LEU A 132 4.22 -1.39 12.52
C LEU A 132 4.76 -2.60 13.29
N LEU A 133 4.21 -3.79 13.06
CA LEU A 133 4.67 -5.03 13.70
C LEU A 133 6.15 -5.28 13.39
N LYS A 134 6.58 -5.06 12.14
CA LYS A 134 7.98 -5.21 11.76
C LYS A 134 8.91 -4.22 12.46
N ALA A 135 8.45 -3.00 12.73
CA ALA A 135 9.21 -1.98 13.46
C ALA A 135 9.26 -2.22 14.98
N LEU A 136 8.29 -2.95 15.53
CA LEU A 136 8.25 -3.30 16.96
C LEU A 136 9.04 -4.59 17.27
N GLU A 137 9.13 -5.51 16.30
CA GLU A 137 9.88 -6.76 16.42
C GLU A 137 11.37 -6.61 16.04
N SER A 138 11.80 -5.44 15.54
CA SER A 138 13.16 -5.15 15.08
C SER A 138 14.10 -4.61 16.14
#